data_AF-A0A9E0QMK7-F1
#
_entry.id   AF-A0A9E0QMK7-F1
#
_cell.length_a   1.000
_cell.length_b   1.000
_cell.length_c   1.000
_cell.angle_alpha   90.00
_cell.angle_beta   90.00
_cell.angle_gamma   90.00
#
_symmetry.space_group_name_H-M   'P 1'
#
loop_
_entity.id
_entity.type
_entity.pdbx_description
1 polymer ?
#
loop_
_entity_poly.entity_id
_entity_poly.type
_entity_poly.pdbx_seq_one_letter_code
_entity_poly.pdbx_strand_id
1 'polypeptide(L)'
;MTHKISQDIIGYEVVKQDQEPAAKPIAAAEEKSNIIQMHESLQRPEMLLGSTYKIKTPLSEHSLYITINDIVLNHDTDHEQRRPFEVFINSKNMDHFQWIVALTRIMSAVFRKGGDITFLVEELRSVFDPSGGYFKKGGKFMPSLVAEIGDVVESHLK
;
A
#
# COMPACT_ATOMS: atom_id res chain seq x y z
N MET A 1 -23.64 11.27 11.56
CA MET A 1 -25.01 10.96 12.03
C MET A 1 -25.18 9.44 12.00
N THR A 2 -25.59 8.84 13.11
CA THR A 2 -25.64 7.37 13.27
C THR A 2 -27.06 6.91 13.00
N HIS A 3 -27.27 6.14 11.93
CA HIS A 3 -28.58 5.54 11.65
C HIS A 3 -28.79 4.36 12.59
N LYS A 4 -29.73 4.49 13.53
CA LYS A 4 -30.22 3.37 14.35
C LYS A 4 -31.33 2.67 13.58
N ILE A 5 -31.12 1.39 13.29
CA ILE A 5 -32.14 0.51 12.73
C ILE A 5 -33.05 0.08 13.88
N SER A 6 -34.32 0.45 13.80
CA SER A 6 -35.34 0.21 14.84
C SER A 6 -36.28 -0.94 14.52
N GLN A 7 -36.06 -1.65 13.41
CA GLN A 7 -36.88 -2.78 12.96
C GLN A 7 -36.03 -4.04 12.82
N ASP A 8 -36.63 -5.18 13.17
CA ASP A 8 -35.97 -6.47 13.06
C ASP A 8 -35.76 -6.84 11.58
N ILE A 9 -34.54 -7.25 11.24
CA ILE A 9 -34.19 -7.69 9.88
C ILE A 9 -34.69 -9.12 9.70
N ILE A 10 -35.90 -9.27 9.18
CA ILE A 10 -36.58 -10.56 8.96
C ILE A 10 -36.35 -11.17 7.57
N GLY A 11 -35.61 -10.50 6.69
CA GLY A 11 -35.22 -11.03 5.38
C GLY A 11 -33.72 -10.95 5.20
N TYR A 12 -33.06 -12.10 5.09
CA TYR A 12 -31.67 -12.18 4.62
C TYR A 12 -31.61 -13.14 3.43
N GLU A 13 -30.92 -12.74 2.38
CA GLU A 13 -30.67 -13.58 1.22
C GLU A 13 -29.16 -13.83 1.13
N VAL A 14 -28.77 -15.10 1.23
CA VAL A 14 -27.37 -15.51 1.10
C VAL A 14 -27.06 -15.65 -0.38
N VAL A 15 -26.25 -14.74 -0.92
CA VAL A 15 -25.81 -14.77 -2.32
C VAL A 15 -25.01 -16.05 -2.56
N LYS A 16 -25.59 -17.00 -3.30
CA LYS A 16 -24.90 -18.18 -3.82
C LYS A 16 -24.28 -17.82 -5.16
N GLN A 17 -23.01 -18.21 -5.36
CA GLN A 17 -22.16 -17.77 -6.48
C GLN A 17 -22.55 -18.30 -7.88
N ASP A 18 -23.63 -19.08 -8.04
CA ASP A 18 -23.96 -19.77 -9.30
C ASP A 18 -25.38 -19.46 -9.83
N GLN A 19 -25.85 -18.21 -9.77
CA GLN A 19 -27.08 -17.82 -10.46
C GLN A 19 -26.86 -16.58 -11.34
N GLU A 20 -26.82 -16.81 -12.66
CA GLU A 20 -26.93 -15.77 -13.68
C GLU A 20 -28.26 -15.01 -13.49
N PRO A 21 -28.24 -13.67 -13.32
CA PRO A 21 -29.47 -12.91 -13.20
C PRO A 21 -30.13 -12.71 -14.57
N ALA A 22 -31.36 -13.19 -14.69
CA ALA A 22 -32.26 -12.86 -15.80
C ALA A 22 -32.48 -11.34 -15.89
N ALA A 23 -32.35 -10.82 -17.11
CA ALA A 23 -32.40 -9.41 -17.44
C ALA A 23 -33.75 -8.75 -17.04
N LYS A 24 -33.68 -7.76 -16.14
CA LYS A 24 -34.72 -6.73 -15.99
C LYS A 24 -34.32 -5.50 -16.83
N PRO A 25 -35.28 -4.78 -17.46
CA PRO A 25 -34.97 -3.64 -18.31
C PRO A 25 -34.38 -2.50 -17.48
N ILE A 26 -33.12 -2.15 -17.72
CA ILE A 26 -32.44 -1.06 -17.03
C ILE A 26 -32.89 0.24 -17.71
N ALA A 27 -33.74 0.98 -17.00
CA ALA A 27 -33.92 2.41 -17.24
C ALA A 27 -32.57 3.12 -17.10
N ALA A 28 -32.26 3.97 -18.07
CA ALA A 28 -31.07 4.81 -18.21
C ALA A 28 -30.24 4.98 -16.93
N ALA A 29 -29.20 4.16 -16.81
CA ALA A 29 -28.15 4.38 -15.83
C ALA A 29 -27.28 5.53 -16.36
N GLU A 30 -27.33 6.65 -15.63
CA GLU A 30 -26.35 7.73 -15.71
C GLU A 30 -24.94 7.13 -15.79
N GLU A 31 -24.13 7.63 -16.72
CA GLU A 31 -22.71 7.30 -16.88
C GLU A 31 -21.97 7.61 -15.58
N LYS A 32 -21.95 6.66 -14.65
CA LYS A 32 -20.98 6.65 -13.56
C LYS A 32 -19.63 6.47 -14.23
N SER A 33 -18.84 7.53 -14.20
CA SER A 33 -17.49 7.54 -14.76
C SER A 33 -16.75 6.25 -14.37
N ASN A 34 -16.25 5.52 -15.37
CA ASN A 34 -15.49 4.26 -15.19
C ASN A 34 -14.09 4.52 -14.59
N ILE A 35 -14.00 5.39 -13.59
CA ILE A 35 -12.77 5.72 -12.89
C ILE A 35 -12.57 4.68 -11.80
N ILE A 36 -11.64 3.77 -12.05
CA ILE A 36 -11.19 2.76 -11.09
C ILE A 36 -10.31 3.46 -10.05
N GLN A 37 -10.67 3.29 -8.79
CA GLN A 37 -9.87 3.71 -7.64
C GLN A 37 -9.23 2.50 -6.94
N MET A 38 -8.15 2.75 -6.21
CA MET A 38 -7.47 1.72 -5.43
C MET A 38 -8.34 1.26 -4.26
N HIS A 39 -8.59 -0.06 -4.16
CA HIS A 39 -9.37 -0.68 -3.10
C HIS A 39 -9.07 -2.19 -2.98
N GLU A 40 -9.47 -2.83 -1.88
CA GLU A 40 -9.05 -4.19 -1.50
C GLU A 40 -9.42 -5.30 -2.50
N SER A 41 -10.52 -5.15 -3.25
CA SER A 41 -10.97 -6.15 -4.24
C SER A 41 -10.32 -6.00 -5.62
N LEU A 42 -9.45 -5.00 -5.80
CA LEU A 42 -8.74 -4.81 -7.05
C LEU A 42 -7.76 -5.99 -7.26
N GLN A 43 -7.92 -6.71 -8.37
CA GLN A 43 -7.08 -7.87 -8.68
C GLN A 43 -5.66 -7.43 -9.07
N ARG A 44 -4.67 -8.17 -8.57
CA ARG A 44 -3.27 -7.97 -8.95
C ARG A 44 -3.09 -8.30 -10.44
N PRO A 45 -2.61 -7.36 -11.27
CA PRO A 45 -2.32 -7.63 -12.68
C PRO A 45 -1.15 -8.59 -12.84
N GLU A 46 -0.97 -9.12 -14.06
CA GLU A 46 0.13 -10.03 -14.39
C GLU A 46 1.50 -9.37 -14.20
N MET A 47 1.62 -8.10 -14.60
CA MET A 47 2.85 -7.31 -14.49
C MET A 47 2.61 -6.01 -13.70
N LEU A 48 3.63 -5.62 -12.93
CA LEU A 48 3.67 -4.37 -12.18
C LEU A 48 5.00 -3.65 -12.45
N LEU A 49 4.98 -2.32 -12.39
CA LEU A 49 6.15 -1.49 -12.66
C LEU A 49 6.87 -1.19 -11.33
N GLY A 50 8.05 -1.78 -11.15
CA GLY A 50 8.79 -1.72 -9.88
C GLY A 50 9.98 -0.77 -9.87
N SER A 51 10.18 -0.08 -8.75
CA SER A 51 11.36 0.73 -8.44
C SER A 51 12.09 0.13 -7.24
N THR A 52 13.41 -0.11 -7.37
CA THR A 52 14.22 -0.65 -6.28
C THR A 52 15.19 0.39 -5.72
N TYR A 53 15.10 0.62 -4.41
CA TYR A 53 15.89 1.56 -3.64
C TYR A 53 16.86 0.82 -2.72
N LYS A 54 18.08 1.35 -2.60
CA LYS A 54 19.12 0.77 -1.74
C LYS A 54 19.35 1.66 -0.52
N ILE A 55 19.20 1.08 0.67
CA ILE A 55 19.60 1.67 1.94
C ILE A 55 20.90 1.01 2.39
N LYS A 56 21.90 1.82 2.74
CA LYS A 56 23.13 1.37 3.41
C LYS A 56 23.37 2.23 4.63
N THR A 57 23.15 1.64 5.79
CA THR A 57 23.37 2.29 7.09
C THR A 57 24.84 2.15 7.50
N PRO A 58 25.37 3.02 8.38
CA PRO A 58 26.68 2.84 8.98
C PRO A 58 26.67 1.77 10.08
N LEU A 59 25.50 1.38 10.59
CA LEU A 59 25.31 0.44 11.69
C LEU A 59 25.36 -1.03 11.25
N SER A 60 25.22 -1.31 9.94
CA SER A 60 25.16 -2.66 9.40
C SER A 60 26.08 -2.79 8.19
N GLU A 61 26.79 -3.92 8.08
CA GLU A 61 27.60 -4.23 6.91
C GLU A 61 26.75 -4.51 5.67
N HIS A 62 25.56 -5.06 5.86
CA HIS A 62 24.65 -5.45 4.79
C HIS A 62 23.71 -4.31 4.40
N SER A 63 23.49 -4.18 3.09
CA SER A 63 22.52 -3.24 2.53
C SER A 63 21.12 -3.85 2.56
N LEU A 64 20.13 -2.97 2.66
CA LEU A 64 18.72 -3.28 2.58
C LEU A 64 18.16 -2.75 1.25
N TYR A 65 17.35 -3.55 0.59
CA TYR A 65 16.76 -3.25 -0.72
C TYR A 65 15.25 -3.18 -0.57
N ILE A 66 14.67 -2.08 -1.02
CA ILE A 66 13.22 -1.84 -0.97
C ILE A 66 12.74 -1.76 -2.40
N THR A 67 11.90 -2.70 -2.82
CA THR A 67 11.25 -2.66 -4.13
C THR A 67 9.81 -2.26 -3.92
N ILE A 68 9.38 -1.15 -4.50
CA ILE A 68 7.98 -0.72 -4.51
C ILE A 68 7.45 -0.93 -5.92
N ASN A 69 6.40 -1.74 -6.04
CA ASN A 69 5.72 -2.06 -7.29
C ASN A 69 4.43 -1.26 -7.35
N ASP A 70 4.25 -0.56 -8.47
CA ASP A 70 3.07 0.25 -8.72
C ASP A 70 2.10 -0.42 -9.67
N ILE A 71 0.83 -0.12 -9.45
CA ILE A 71 -0.23 -0.37 -10.41
C ILE A 71 -0.57 0.93 -11.15
N VAL A 72 -0.87 0.79 -12.44
CA VAL A 72 -1.44 1.87 -13.26
C VAL A 72 -2.94 1.68 -13.32
N LEU A 73 -3.69 2.63 -12.77
CA LEU A 73 -5.15 2.68 -12.80
C LEU A 73 -5.60 3.54 -13.97
N ASN A 74 -6.71 3.18 -14.60
CA ASN A 74 -7.32 3.93 -15.72
C ASN A 74 -6.35 4.21 -16.88
N HIS A 75 -5.58 3.18 -17.25
CA HIS A 75 -4.62 3.23 -18.36
C HIS A 75 -5.28 3.77 -19.64
N ASP A 76 -4.56 4.61 -20.39
CA ASP A 76 -5.02 5.27 -21.62
C ASP A 76 -6.22 6.23 -21.43
N THR A 77 -6.40 6.79 -20.24
CA THR A 77 -7.44 7.82 -19.96
C THR A 77 -6.84 9.08 -19.33
N ASP A 78 -7.57 10.20 -19.36
CA ASP A 78 -7.20 11.44 -18.65
C ASP A 78 -7.11 11.27 -17.12
N HIS A 79 -7.56 10.13 -16.60
CA HIS A 79 -7.54 9.77 -15.18
C HIS A 79 -6.49 8.70 -14.85
N GLU A 80 -5.52 8.48 -15.74
CA GLU A 80 -4.41 7.57 -15.50
C GLU A 80 -3.66 7.97 -14.22
N GLN A 81 -3.59 7.04 -13.27
CA GLN A 81 -2.92 7.26 -12.00
C GLN A 81 -2.04 6.07 -11.65
N ARG A 82 -0.79 6.36 -11.31
CA ARG A 82 0.14 5.39 -10.76
C ARG A 82 0.03 5.40 -9.24
N ARG A 83 -0.15 4.23 -8.63
CA ARG A 83 -0.25 4.08 -7.18
C ARG A 83 0.58 2.88 -6.70
N PRO A 84 1.24 2.97 -5.53
CA PRO A 84 1.88 1.83 -4.90
C PRO A 84 0.89 0.72 -4.65
N PHE A 85 1.27 -0.50 -5.03
CA PHE A 85 0.44 -1.70 -4.90
C PHE A 85 1.04 -2.70 -3.89
N GLU A 86 2.34 -2.96 -3.97
CA GLU A 86 3.05 -3.86 -3.07
C GLU A 86 4.48 -3.37 -2.84
N VAL A 87 5.03 -3.71 -1.68
CA VAL A 87 6.43 -3.43 -1.32
C VAL A 87 7.12 -4.71 -0.90
N PHE A 88 8.40 -4.83 -1.25
CA PHE A 88 9.28 -5.90 -0.82
C PHE A 88 10.52 -5.30 -0.17
N ILE A 89 10.86 -5.78 1.03
CA ILE A 89 12.07 -5.36 1.72
C ILE A 89 12.96 -6.59 1.90
N ASN A 90 14.17 -6.54 1.35
CA ASN A 90 15.14 -7.63 1.39
C ASN A 90 16.47 -7.17 1.99
N SER A 91 17.11 -8.04 2.77
CA SER A 91 18.42 -7.80 3.37
C SER A 91 19.16 -9.11 3.57
N LYS A 92 20.50 -9.06 3.53
CA LYS A 92 21.34 -10.19 3.97
C LYS A 92 21.49 -10.26 5.50
N ASN A 93 21.06 -9.22 6.22
CA ASN A 93 21.07 -9.21 7.68
C ASN A 93 19.88 -10.00 8.23
N MET A 94 20.17 -11.09 8.95
CA MET A 94 19.17 -12.00 9.52
C MET A 94 18.62 -11.56 10.87
N ASP A 95 19.32 -10.69 11.61
CA ASP A 95 18.91 -10.19 12.94
C ASP A 95 17.58 -9.43 12.90
N HIS A 96 17.22 -8.99 11.70
CA HIS A 96 16.10 -8.12 11.44
C HIS A 96 15.00 -8.77 10.58
N PHE A 97 15.18 -10.04 10.23
CA PHE A 97 14.36 -10.70 9.23
C PHE A 97 12.86 -10.74 9.59
N GLN A 98 12.52 -11.13 10.82
CA GLN A 98 11.12 -11.30 11.22
C GLN A 98 10.31 -10.01 11.15
N TRP A 99 10.86 -8.89 11.66
CA TRP A 99 10.17 -7.61 11.63
C TRP A 99 10.14 -7.02 10.22
N ILE A 100 11.18 -7.23 9.40
CA ILE A 100 11.19 -6.81 8.00
C ILE A 100 10.05 -7.51 7.24
N VAL A 101 9.88 -8.82 7.45
CA VAL A 101 8.79 -9.59 6.82
C VAL A 101 7.43 -9.08 7.28
N ALA A 102 7.25 -8.83 8.58
CA ALA A 102 6.01 -8.29 9.12
C ALA A 102 5.68 -6.92 8.52
N LEU A 103 6.67 -6.01 8.49
CA LEU A 103 6.53 -4.66 7.93
C LEU A 103 6.17 -4.71 6.44
N THR A 104 6.86 -5.54 5.66
CA THR A 104 6.61 -5.75 4.23
C THR A 104 5.16 -6.18 3.97
N ARG A 105 4.64 -7.13 4.77
CA ARG A 105 3.26 -7.62 4.65
C ARG A 105 2.23 -6.56 5.01
N ILE A 106 2.43 -5.85 6.12
CA ILE A 106 1.51 -4.80 6.59
C ILE A 106 1.48 -3.65 5.60
N MET A 107 2.64 -3.13 5.18
CA MET A 107 2.71 -2.05 4.21
C MET A 107 2.05 -2.42 2.88
N SER A 108 2.29 -3.62 2.36
CA SER A 108 1.62 -4.10 1.14
C SER A 108 0.11 -4.28 1.32
N ALA A 109 -0.37 -4.59 2.52
CA ALA A 109 -1.81 -4.62 2.80
C ALA A 109 -2.39 -3.20 2.81
N VAL A 110 -1.70 -2.23 3.41
CA VAL A 110 -2.09 -0.81 3.42
C VAL A 110 -2.13 -0.25 2.00
N PHE A 111 -1.11 -0.50 1.17
CA PHE A 111 -1.09 -0.07 -0.23
C PHE A 111 -2.28 -0.64 -1.02
N ARG A 112 -2.63 -1.92 -0.79
CA ARG A 112 -3.79 -2.55 -1.43
C ARG A 112 -5.14 -2.01 -0.96
N LYS A 113 -5.26 -1.53 0.28
CA LYS A 113 -6.48 -0.84 0.71
C LYS A 113 -6.74 0.44 -0.10
N GLY A 114 -5.68 1.07 -0.61
CA GLY A 114 -5.77 2.36 -1.27
C GLY A 114 -6.06 3.50 -0.29
N GLY A 115 -6.53 4.62 -0.83
CA GLY A 115 -6.74 5.85 -0.07
C GLY A 115 -5.45 6.66 0.10
N ASP A 116 -5.42 7.51 1.13
CA ASP A 116 -4.25 8.30 1.46
C ASP A 116 -3.22 7.40 2.18
N ILE A 117 -2.07 7.19 1.53
CA ILE A 117 -0.95 6.42 2.08
C ILE A 117 0.18 7.32 2.59
N THR A 118 0.03 8.64 2.52
CA THR A 118 1.03 9.59 3.03
C THR A 118 1.17 9.52 4.54
N PHE A 119 0.11 9.17 5.27
CA PHE A 119 0.17 8.93 6.72
C PHE A 119 1.22 7.86 7.08
N LEU A 120 1.41 6.85 6.22
CA LEU A 120 2.38 5.78 6.47
C LEU A 120 3.81 6.35 6.54
N VAL A 121 4.11 7.38 5.76
CA VAL A 121 5.41 8.07 5.83
C VAL A 121 5.63 8.69 7.20
N GLU A 122 4.59 9.32 7.75
CA GLU A 122 4.64 9.96 9.07
C GLU A 122 4.81 8.92 10.18
N GLU A 123 4.02 7.84 10.12
CA GLU A 123 4.10 6.73 11.07
C GLU A 123 5.49 6.08 11.07
N LEU A 124 6.06 5.81 9.88
CA LEU A 124 7.40 5.24 9.77
C LEU A 124 8.49 6.19 10.29
N ARG A 125 8.36 7.49 10.03
CA ARG A 125 9.30 8.51 10.55
C ARG A 125 9.25 8.66 12.06
N SER A 126 8.11 8.36 12.69
CA SER A 126 7.93 8.42 14.14
C SER A 126 8.61 7.27 14.89
N VAL A 127 9.11 6.25 14.19
CA VAL A 127 9.80 5.12 14.81
C VAL A 127 11.25 5.47 15.10
N PHE A 128 11.65 5.33 16.37
CA PHE A 128 13.01 5.61 16.85
C PHE A 128 13.78 4.32 17.13
N ASP A 129 15.08 4.34 16.83
CA ASP A 129 16.00 3.30 17.25
C ASP A 129 16.43 3.57 18.70
N PRO A 130 16.34 2.60 19.63
CA PRO A 130 16.80 2.77 21.00
C PRO A 130 18.27 3.18 21.13
N SER A 131 19.06 2.93 20.09
CA SER A 131 20.49 3.27 20.01
C SER A 131 20.73 4.72 19.55
N GLY A 132 19.67 5.49 19.26
CA GLY A 132 19.73 6.91 18.93
C GLY A 132 19.82 7.25 17.44
N GLY A 133 19.63 6.26 16.56
CA GLY A 133 19.64 6.46 15.10
C GLY A 133 21.05 6.59 14.51
N TYR A 134 21.15 7.16 13.31
CA TYR A 134 22.42 7.31 12.60
C TYR A 134 22.37 8.42 11.54
N PHE A 135 23.54 8.86 11.06
CA PHE A 135 23.65 9.74 9.90
C PHE A 135 23.87 8.93 8.63
N LYS A 136 23.03 9.14 7.60
CA LYS A 136 23.25 8.53 6.29
C LYS A 136 24.23 9.36 5.46
N LYS A 137 24.68 8.78 4.34
CA LYS A 137 25.56 9.49 3.39
C LYS A 137 24.92 10.82 2.97
N GLY A 138 25.71 11.89 3.01
CA GLY A 138 25.22 13.26 2.79
C GLY A 138 24.84 14.01 4.06
N GLY A 139 25.05 13.43 5.24
CA GLY A 139 24.92 14.14 6.52
C GLY A 139 23.49 14.32 7.04
N LYS A 140 22.49 13.68 6.39
CA LYS A 140 21.11 13.69 6.89
C LYS A 140 20.98 12.71 8.06
N PHE A 141 20.50 13.19 9.20
CA PHE A 141 20.21 12.35 10.37
C PHE A 141 18.95 11.52 10.14
N MET A 142 19.00 10.23 10.46
CA MET A 142 17.89 9.28 10.45
C MET A 142 17.67 8.72 11.87
N PRO A 143 16.46 8.86 12.44
CA PRO A 143 16.20 8.40 13.81
C PRO A 143 16.15 6.88 13.95
N SER A 144 15.89 6.16 12.86
CA SER A 144 15.92 4.70 12.79
C SER A 144 16.00 4.21 11.33
N LEU A 145 16.26 2.91 11.15
CA LEU A 145 16.13 2.24 9.85
C LEU A 145 14.69 2.31 9.31
N VAL A 146 13.70 2.22 10.19
CA VAL A 146 12.27 2.32 9.82
C VAL A 146 11.94 3.72 9.31
N ALA A 147 12.50 4.75 9.90
CA ALA A 147 12.34 6.12 9.42
C ALA A 147 13.01 6.34 8.06
N GLU A 148 14.16 5.70 7.79
CA GLU A 148 14.78 5.75 6.46
C GLU A 148 13.94 4.99 5.41
N ILE A 149 13.25 3.91 5.79
CA ILE A 149 12.25 3.26 4.93
C ILE A 149 11.11 4.24 4.61
N GLY A 150 10.62 5.01 5.59
CA GLY A 150 9.63 6.07 5.39
C GLY A 150 10.09 7.14 4.39
N ASP A 151 11.35 7.56 4.47
CA ASP A 151 11.98 8.48 3.50
C ASP A 151 11.99 7.91 2.07
N VAL A 152 12.19 6.60 1.91
CA VAL A 152 12.13 5.92 0.60
C VAL A 152 10.71 5.90 0.07
N VAL A 153 9.73 5.57 0.90
CA VAL A 153 8.31 5.60 0.51
C VAL A 153 7.92 7.00 0.08
N GLU A 154 8.24 8.04 0.87
CA GLU A 154 7.96 9.43 0.50
C GLU A 154 8.59 9.81 -0.85
N SER A 155 9.84 9.39 -1.06
CA SER A 155 10.55 9.69 -2.32
C SER A 155 9.93 8.98 -3.52
N HIS A 156 9.26 7.85 -3.31
CA HIS A 156 8.56 7.10 -4.34
C HIS A 156 7.16 7.65 -4.65
N LEU A 157 6.53 8.35 -3.69
CA LEU A 157 5.23 9.01 -3.88
C LEU A 157 5.31 10.35 -4.64
N LYS A 158 6.52 10.89 -4.83
CA LYS A 158 6.80 12.13 -5.56
C LYS A 158 6.94 11.85 -7.05
#